data_AF-A0A0Q8W4T8-F1
#
_entry.id   AF-A0A0Q8W4T8-F1
#
_cell.length_a   1.000
_cell.length_b   1.000
_cell.length_c   1.000
_cell.angle_alpha   90.00
_cell.angle_beta   90.00
_cell.angle_gamma   90.00
#
_symmetry.space_group_name_H-M   'P 1'
#
loop_
_entity.id
_entity.type
_entity.pdbx_description
1 polymer ?
#
loop_
_entity_poly.entity_id
_entity_poly.type
_entity_poly.pdbx_seq_one_letter_code
_entity_poly.pdbx_strand_id
1 'polypeptide(L)'
;MNAPARRVVVALPVVLTIMIAVVIGGLVIVQDQRQTRQVDEAETVAQSYLREVEAFRSSIIEKVDRADASDPGALSRVVDRAMAKPPRLGDAPAYGREHSASYADALQTEATVLRPFRRLSSTLRKADTALTFIQAARKVLGLRATDYVGYGFITTSTRVRSELIPAFVRARDEFDRVRVPKGQEELARKVHDAAQYVVDQASVLAARIDSRRNFSFSYSDEFQEVADAVDDYATQVKGDVAEAVAEVTAAS
;
A
#
# COMPACT_ATOMS: atom_id res chain seq x y z
N MET A 1 -2.26 -47.13 85.87
CA MET A 1 -3.16 -46.98 84.70
C MET A 1 -3.37 -45.47 84.51
N ASN A 2 -2.94 -44.74 83.48
CA ASN A 2 -2.60 -45.05 82.10
C ASN A 2 -1.61 -43.98 81.57
N ALA A 3 -0.29 -44.24 81.63
CA ALA A 3 0.72 -43.40 80.97
C ALA A 3 0.72 -43.46 79.42
N PRO A 4 0.30 -44.54 78.73
CA PRO A 4 0.32 -44.57 77.26
C PRO A 4 -0.78 -43.72 76.61
N ALA A 5 -1.88 -43.45 77.33
CA ALA A 5 -3.01 -42.69 76.77
C ALA A 5 -2.67 -41.21 76.49
N ARG A 6 -1.88 -40.56 77.36
CA ARG A 6 -1.55 -39.12 77.21
C ARG A 6 -0.62 -38.80 76.04
N ARG A 7 0.30 -39.71 75.67
CA ARG A 7 1.19 -39.52 74.51
C ARG A 7 0.46 -39.74 73.18
N VAL A 8 -0.53 -40.63 73.15
CA VAL A 8 -1.35 -40.89 71.95
C VAL A 8 -2.34 -39.75 71.67
N VAL A 9 -2.95 -39.16 72.70
CA VAL A 9 -3.89 -38.02 72.53
C VAL A 9 -3.19 -36.73 72.06
N VAL A 10 -1.91 -36.52 72.40
CA VAL A 10 -1.13 -35.34 71.96
C VAL A 10 -0.46 -35.57 70.59
N ALA A 11 -0.10 -36.80 70.23
CA ALA A 11 0.50 -37.10 68.93
C ALA A 11 -0.52 -37.07 67.78
N LEU A 12 -1.79 -37.44 68.05
CA LEU A 12 -2.85 -37.46 67.04
C LEU A 12 -3.10 -36.10 66.34
N PRO A 13 -3.26 -34.97 67.06
CA PRO A 13 -3.47 -33.68 66.41
C PRO A 13 -2.26 -33.21 65.60
N VAL A 14 -1.03 -33.55 66.02
CA VAL A 14 0.21 -33.20 65.29
C VAL A 14 0.33 -33.99 63.99
N VAL A 15 0.05 -35.30 64.04
CA VAL A 15 0.04 -36.15 62.82
C VAL A 15 -1.05 -35.69 61.85
N LEU A 16 -2.23 -35.30 62.37
CA LEU A 16 -3.32 -34.75 61.56
C LEU A 16 -2.93 -33.41 60.90
N THR A 17 -2.25 -32.50 61.63
CA THR A 17 -1.79 -31.22 61.06
C THR A 17 -0.71 -31.44 59.99
N ILE A 18 0.22 -32.38 60.20
CA ILE A 18 1.23 -32.73 59.19
C ILE A 18 0.58 -33.35 57.95
N MET A 19 -0.38 -34.26 58.11
CA MET A 19 -1.17 -34.83 57.00
C MET A 19 -1.91 -33.75 56.21
N ILE A 20 -2.57 -32.81 56.89
CA ILE A 20 -3.27 -31.70 56.23
C ILE A 20 -2.27 -30.80 55.49
N ALA A 21 -1.12 -30.48 56.08
CA ALA A 21 -0.08 -29.68 55.45
C ALA A 21 0.52 -30.38 54.20
N VAL A 22 0.70 -31.71 54.25
CA VAL A 22 1.18 -32.50 53.10
C VAL A 22 0.14 -32.55 51.98
N VAL A 23 -1.15 -32.72 52.31
CA VAL A 23 -2.23 -32.71 51.31
C VAL A 23 -2.38 -31.33 50.67
N ILE A 24 -2.32 -30.26 51.46
CA ILE A 24 -2.38 -28.88 50.95
C ILE A 24 -1.15 -28.57 50.10
N GLY A 25 0.05 -28.92 50.56
CA GLY A 25 1.30 -28.73 49.80
C GLY A 25 1.30 -29.50 48.48
N GLY A 26 0.78 -30.74 48.48
CA GLY A 26 0.61 -31.53 47.26
C GLY A 26 -0.40 -30.93 46.28
N LEU A 27 -1.52 -30.40 46.77
CA LEU A 27 -2.52 -29.71 45.94
C LEU A 27 -1.96 -28.43 45.30
N VAL A 28 -1.17 -27.64 46.03
CA VAL A 28 -0.51 -26.43 45.51
C VAL A 28 0.46 -26.78 44.37
N ILE A 29 1.27 -27.83 44.53
CA ILE A 29 2.21 -28.27 43.49
C ILE A 29 1.45 -28.75 42.24
N VAL A 30 0.35 -29.49 42.40
CA VAL A 30 -0.46 -29.94 41.25
C VAL A 30 -1.14 -28.77 40.55
N GLN A 31 -1.58 -27.76 41.29
CA GLN A 31 -2.19 -26.56 40.73
C GLN A 31 -1.16 -25.70 39.99
N ASP A 32 0.03 -25.51 40.57
CA ASP A 32 1.16 -24.82 39.94
C ASP A 32 1.57 -25.53 38.64
N GLN A 33 1.75 -26.85 38.67
CA GLN A 33 2.03 -27.63 37.46
C GLN A 33 0.94 -27.52 36.38
N ARG A 34 -0.34 -27.44 36.78
CA ARG A 34 -1.45 -27.22 35.82
C ARG A 34 -1.43 -25.81 35.24
N GLN A 35 -1.03 -24.82 36.03
CA GLN A 35 -0.90 -23.43 35.59
C GLN A 35 0.29 -23.27 34.65
N THR A 36 1.46 -23.83 34.98
CA THR A 36 2.64 -23.88 34.10
C THR A 36 2.32 -24.54 32.77
N ARG A 37 1.67 -25.72 32.77
CA ARG A 37 1.28 -26.39 31.52
C ARG A 37 0.35 -25.56 30.64
N GLN A 38 -0.57 -24.80 31.23
CA GLN A 38 -1.45 -23.91 30.47
C GLN A 38 -0.68 -22.74 29.84
N VAL A 39 0.33 -22.21 30.54
CA VAL A 39 1.24 -21.19 29.98
C VAL A 39 2.08 -21.79 28.84
N ASP A 40 2.68 -22.97 29.03
CA ASP A 40 3.47 -23.66 28.00
C ASP A 40 2.64 -23.96 26.73
N GLU A 41 1.37 -24.34 26.90
CA GLU A 41 0.44 -24.56 25.80
C GLU A 41 0.16 -23.26 25.03
N ALA A 42 -0.11 -22.16 25.75
CA ALA A 42 -0.29 -20.84 25.14
C ALA A 42 0.98 -20.35 24.42
N GLU A 43 2.16 -20.60 24.98
CA GLU A 43 3.44 -20.31 24.33
C GLU A 43 3.64 -21.13 23.05
N THR A 44 3.28 -22.41 23.08
CA THR A 44 3.38 -23.29 21.90
C THR A 44 2.48 -22.81 20.76
N VAL A 45 1.23 -22.44 21.08
CA VAL A 45 0.27 -21.86 20.13
C VAL A 45 0.81 -20.55 19.55
N ALA A 46 1.33 -19.66 20.40
CA ALA A 46 1.92 -18.40 19.99
C ALA A 46 3.12 -18.59 19.05
N GLN A 47 4.06 -19.48 19.41
CA GLN A 47 5.24 -19.75 18.58
C GLN A 47 4.88 -20.36 17.23
N SER A 48 3.90 -21.27 17.17
CA SER A 48 3.41 -21.82 15.91
C SER A 48 2.86 -20.72 15.02
N TYR A 49 2.01 -19.84 15.59
CA TYR A 49 1.46 -18.70 14.88
C TYR A 49 2.53 -17.74 14.36
N LEU A 50 3.54 -17.39 15.18
CA LEU A 50 4.61 -16.49 14.76
C LEU A 50 5.44 -17.06 13.60
N ARG A 51 5.69 -18.37 13.58
CA ARG A 51 6.35 -19.05 12.44
C ARG A 51 5.49 -19.01 11.17
N GLU A 52 4.18 -19.22 11.32
CA GLU A 52 3.24 -19.08 10.18
C GLU A 52 3.21 -17.64 9.65
N VAL A 53 3.26 -16.64 10.53
CA VAL A 53 3.36 -15.22 10.16
C VAL A 53 4.65 -14.94 9.40
N GLU A 54 5.79 -15.45 9.85
CA GLU A 54 7.07 -15.31 9.17
C GLU A 54 7.00 -15.91 7.76
N ALA A 55 6.56 -17.16 7.65
CA ALA A 55 6.38 -17.83 6.35
C ALA A 55 5.39 -17.09 5.43
N PHE A 56 4.31 -16.55 6.00
CA PHE A 56 3.33 -15.74 5.28
C PHE A 56 3.96 -14.44 4.74
N ARG A 57 4.72 -13.72 5.57
CA ARG A 57 5.43 -12.49 5.17
C ARG A 57 6.43 -12.79 4.06
N SER A 58 7.28 -13.79 4.24
CA SER A 58 8.26 -14.21 3.23
C SER A 58 7.58 -14.59 1.91
N SER A 59 6.44 -15.28 1.94
CA SER A 59 5.69 -15.61 0.72
C SER A 59 5.12 -14.38 0.00
N ILE A 60 4.71 -13.34 0.73
CA ILE A 60 4.28 -12.08 0.10
C ILE A 60 5.49 -11.39 -0.54
N ILE A 61 6.60 -11.29 0.18
CA ILE A 61 7.82 -10.61 -0.27
C ILE A 61 8.35 -11.28 -1.53
N GLU A 62 8.43 -12.61 -1.54
CA GLU A 62 8.83 -13.38 -2.72
C GLU A 62 7.92 -13.12 -3.94
N LYS A 63 6.62 -12.90 -3.72
CA LYS A 63 5.68 -12.52 -4.79
C LYS A 63 5.87 -11.09 -5.26
N VAL A 64 6.21 -10.17 -4.36
CA VAL A 64 6.52 -8.77 -4.68
C VAL A 64 7.81 -8.71 -5.51
N ASP A 65 8.86 -9.42 -5.10
CA ASP A 65 10.16 -9.44 -5.78
C ASP A 65 10.09 -10.05 -7.19
N ARG A 66 9.19 -11.02 -7.41
CA ARG A 66 8.95 -11.63 -8.73
C ARG A 66 8.05 -10.80 -9.63
N ALA A 67 7.24 -9.92 -9.05
CA ALA A 67 6.29 -9.14 -9.81
C ALA A 67 6.97 -7.91 -10.41
N ASP A 68 6.49 -7.49 -11.57
CA ASP A 68 7.02 -6.33 -12.25
C ASP A 68 6.60 -5.04 -11.52
N ALA A 69 7.56 -4.36 -10.90
CA ALA A 69 7.34 -3.09 -10.21
C ALA A 69 6.98 -1.93 -11.16
N SER A 70 7.14 -2.12 -12.49
CA SER A 70 6.73 -1.13 -13.50
C SER A 70 5.22 -1.11 -13.76
N ASP A 71 4.48 -2.13 -13.30
CA ASP A 71 3.02 -2.18 -13.30
C ASP A 71 2.47 -2.22 -11.84
N PRO A 72 2.31 -1.05 -11.19
CA PRO A 72 1.72 -0.95 -9.86
C PRO A 72 0.31 -1.55 -9.77
N GLY A 73 -0.47 -1.48 -10.84
CA GLY A 73 -1.81 -2.07 -10.91
C GLY A 73 -1.76 -3.59 -10.78
N ALA A 74 -0.89 -4.26 -11.55
CA ALA A 74 -0.68 -5.70 -11.43
C ALA A 74 -0.08 -6.09 -10.07
N LEU A 75 0.92 -5.36 -9.59
CA LEU A 75 1.55 -5.61 -8.31
C LEU A 75 0.54 -5.49 -7.15
N SER A 76 -0.34 -4.48 -7.17
CA SER A 76 -1.38 -4.33 -6.13
C SER A 76 -2.31 -5.54 -6.07
N ARG A 77 -2.72 -6.09 -7.22
CA ARG A 77 -3.55 -7.30 -7.31
C ARG A 77 -2.82 -8.55 -6.81
N VAL A 78 -1.49 -8.61 -6.94
CA VAL A 78 -0.67 -9.71 -6.39
C VAL A 78 -0.66 -9.61 -4.86
N VAL A 79 -0.37 -8.43 -4.31
CA VAL A 79 -0.34 -8.18 -2.86
C VAL A 79 -1.72 -8.44 -2.23
N ASP A 80 -2.80 -7.92 -2.84
CA ASP A 80 -4.17 -8.13 -2.35
C ASP A 80 -4.57 -9.60 -2.29
N ARG A 81 -4.23 -10.37 -3.33
CA ARG A 81 -4.49 -11.82 -3.35
C ARG A 81 -3.68 -12.55 -2.28
N ALA A 82 -2.44 -12.12 -2.05
CA ALA A 82 -1.59 -12.73 -1.04
C ALA A 82 -2.06 -12.40 0.40
N MET A 83 -2.64 -11.21 0.62
CA MET A 83 -3.24 -10.82 1.90
C MET A 83 -4.60 -11.47 2.21
N ALA A 84 -5.22 -12.18 1.26
CA ALA A 84 -6.60 -12.66 1.41
C ALA A 84 -6.79 -13.72 2.51
N LYS A 85 -5.72 -14.44 2.88
CA LYS A 85 -5.76 -15.51 3.88
C LYS A 85 -4.60 -15.35 4.87
N PRO A 86 -4.67 -14.38 5.79
CA PRO A 86 -3.65 -14.25 6.83
C PRO A 86 -3.71 -15.44 7.80
N PRO A 87 -2.57 -15.84 8.40
CA PRO A 87 -2.56 -16.72 9.57
C PRO A 87 -3.45 -16.15 10.69
N ARG A 88 -3.96 -17.03 11.55
CA ARG A 88 -4.79 -16.66 12.69
C ARG A 88 -4.25 -17.29 13.95
N LEU A 89 -4.29 -16.55 15.05
CA LEU A 89 -3.88 -17.09 16.34
C LEU A 89 -4.87 -18.16 16.79
N GLY A 90 -4.34 -19.33 17.14
CA GLY A 90 -5.13 -20.42 17.72
C GLY A 90 -5.61 -20.07 19.14
N ASP A 91 -6.65 -20.75 19.61
CA ASP A 91 -7.10 -20.59 21.00
C ASP A 91 -6.16 -21.31 21.98
N ALA A 92 -6.14 -20.85 23.23
CA ALA A 92 -5.34 -21.42 24.30
C ALA A 92 -6.08 -21.36 25.65
N PRO A 93 -5.70 -22.16 26.66
CA PRO A 93 -6.33 -22.12 27.98
C PRO A 93 -6.32 -20.72 28.61
N ALA A 94 -7.40 -20.34 29.30
CA ALA A 94 -7.59 -18.99 29.81
C ALA A 94 -6.42 -18.48 30.68
N TYR A 95 -5.93 -19.30 31.61
CA TYR A 95 -4.78 -18.94 32.45
C TYR A 95 -3.52 -18.69 31.62
N GLY A 96 -3.27 -19.54 30.61
CA GLY A 96 -2.14 -19.39 29.69
C GLY A 96 -2.22 -18.13 28.86
N ARG A 97 -3.41 -17.76 28.35
CA ARG A 97 -3.60 -16.51 27.58
C ARG A 97 -3.32 -15.25 28.42
N GLU A 98 -3.66 -15.28 29.70
CA GLU A 98 -3.47 -14.15 30.61
C GLU A 98 -2.03 -14.00 31.10
N HIS A 99 -1.28 -15.11 31.20
CA HIS A 99 0.04 -15.13 31.84
C HIS A 99 1.20 -15.40 30.86
N SER A 100 0.94 -15.76 29.61
CA SER A 100 1.96 -15.95 28.57
C SER A 100 2.28 -14.65 27.85
N ALA A 101 3.52 -14.18 27.99
CA ALA A 101 4.03 -13.04 27.24
C ALA A 101 4.03 -13.29 25.73
N SER A 102 4.38 -14.51 25.31
CA SER A 102 4.39 -14.91 23.90
C SER A 102 3.01 -14.85 23.27
N TYR A 103 1.96 -15.28 24.00
CA TYR A 103 0.59 -15.20 23.51
C TYR A 103 0.11 -13.75 23.37
N ALA A 104 0.49 -12.87 24.30
CA ALA A 104 0.22 -11.44 24.20
C ALA A 104 0.91 -10.79 22.98
N ASP A 105 2.17 -11.13 22.71
CA ASP A 105 2.90 -10.66 21.52
C ASP A 105 2.30 -11.20 20.21
N ALA A 106 1.86 -12.46 20.20
CA ALA A 106 1.16 -13.06 19.07
C ALA A 106 -0.17 -12.35 18.77
N LEU A 107 -0.95 -11.99 19.80
CA LEU A 107 -2.17 -11.18 19.66
C LEU A 107 -1.87 -9.79 19.06
N GLN A 108 -0.82 -9.13 19.53
CA GLN A 108 -0.41 -7.84 18.97
C GLN A 108 0.05 -7.98 17.51
N THR A 109 0.76 -9.07 17.19
CA THR A 109 1.18 -9.38 15.84
C THR A 109 -0.02 -9.64 14.93
N GLU A 110 -1.03 -10.39 15.36
CA GLU A 110 -2.28 -10.61 14.61
C GLU A 110 -3.01 -9.31 14.25
N ALA A 111 -3.07 -8.36 15.20
CA ALA A 111 -3.69 -7.06 14.95
C ALA A 111 -2.92 -6.18 13.95
N THR A 112 -1.63 -6.45 13.72
CA THR A 112 -0.72 -5.55 12.99
C THR A 112 -0.06 -6.15 11.76
N VAL A 113 -0.06 -7.47 11.60
CA VAL A 113 0.67 -8.21 10.55
C VAL A 113 0.36 -7.73 9.13
N LEU A 114 -0.88 -7.30 8.86
CA LEU A 114 -1.30 -6.83 7.54
C LEU A 114 -1.04 -5.34 7.29
N ARG A 115 -0.67 -4.54 8.31
CA ARG A 115 -0.56 -3.07 8.15
C ARG A 115 0.44 -2.66 7.05
N PRO A 116 1.68 -3.20 6.99
CA PRO A 116 2.65 -2.81 5.96
C PRO A 116 2.16 -3.17 4.55
N PHE A 117 1.60 -4.36 4.38
CA PHE A 117 1.09 -4.83 3.08
C PHE A 117 -0.14 -4.06 2.61
N ARG A 118 -1.03 -3.65 3.53
CA ARG A 118 -2.17 -2.77 3.22
C ARG A 118 -1.70 -1.39 2.78
N ARG A 119 -0.67 -0.85 3.43
CA ARG A 119 -0.04 0.42 3.03
C ARG A 119 0.55 0.30 1.63
N LEU A 120 1.32 -0.75 1.36
CA LEU A 120 1.87 -1.05 0.04
C LEU A 120 0.77 -1.13 -1.03
N SER A 121 -0.28 -1.95 -0.81
CA SER A 121 -1.40 -2.08 -1.75
C SER A 121 -2.08 -0.73 -2.02
N SER A 122 -2.31 0.08 -0.98
CA SER A 122 -2.86 1.43 -1.14
C SER A 122 -1.96 2.34 -1.97
N THR A 123 -0.64 2.34 -1.72
CA THR A 123 0.32 3.14 -2.50
C THR A 123 0.34 2.72 -3.95
N LEU A 124 0.35 1.41 -4.23
CA LEU A 124 0.34 0.87 -5.59
C LEU A 124 -0.91 1.25 -6.38
N ARG A 125 -2.10 1.23 -5.74
CA ARG A 125 -3.35 1.69 -6.38
C ARG A 125 -3.35 3.18 -6.68
N LYS A 126 -2.72 4.00 -5.83
CA LYS A 126 -2.54 5.43 -6.11
C LYS A 126 -1.59 5.63 -7.29
N ALA A 127 -0.48 4.88 -7.32
CA ALA A 127 0.49 4.91 -8.41
C ALA A 127 -0.12 4.46 -9.74
N ASP A 128 -0.99 3.44 -9.75
CA ASP A 128 -1.71 2.99 -10.94
C ASP A 128 -2.60 4.10 -11.55
N THR A 129 -3.32 4.82 -10.69
CA THR A 129 -4.11 6.00 -11.11
C THR A 129 -3.18 7.10 -11.65
N ALA A 130 -2.07 7.35 -10.97
CA ALA A 130 -1.09 8.35 -11.37
C ALA A 130 -0.45 8.05 -12.73
N LEU A 131 -0.06 6.79 -12.98
CA LEU A 131 0.53 6.38 -14.26
C LEU A 131 -0.44 6.58 -15.42
N THR A 132 -1.72 6.24 -15.23
CA THR A 132 -2.76 6.48 -16.24
C THR A 132 -2.86 7.97 -16.58
N PHE A 133 -2.85 8.84 -15.56
CA PHE A 133 -2.86 10.28 -15.72
C PHE A 133 -1.61 10.81 -16.43
N ILE A 134 -0.42 10.39 -15.99
CA ILE A 134 0.88 10.78 -16.57
C ILE A 134 0.95 10.38 -18.05
N GLN A 135 0.54 9.16 -18.40
CA GLN A 135 0.53 8.69 -19.79
C GLN A 135 -0.41 9.53 -20.66
N ALA A 136 -1.58 9.87 -20.16
CA ALA A 136 -2.52 10.72 -20.88
C ALA A 136 -1.99 12.15 -21.05
N ALA A 137 -1.39 12.72 -20.01
CA ALA A 137 -0.75 14.04 -20.09
C ALA A 137 0.38 14.06 -21.13
N ARG A 138 1.29 13.07 -21.09
CA ARG A 138 2.37 12.93 -22.07
C ARG A 138 1.85 12.76 -23.50
N LYS A 139 0.71 12.07 -23.70
CA LYS A 139 0.08 11.94 -25.02
C LYS A 139 -0.36 13.30 -25.57
N VAL A 140 -0.94 14.16 -24.73
CA VAL A 140 -1.35 15.53 -25.11
C VAL A 140 -0.13 16.40 -25.40
N LEU A 141 0.84 16.41 -24.48
CA LEU A 141 2.05 17.24 -24.58
C LEU A 141 3.02 16.76 -25.67
N GLY A 142 2.89 15.51 -26.11
CA GLY A 142 3.62 14.95 -27.24
C GLY A 142 3.12 15.42 -28.60
N LEU A 143 1.96 16.07 -28.69
CA LEU A 143 1.41 16.55 -29.96
C LEU A 143 2.24 17.70 -30.54
N ARG A 144 2.57 17.59 -31.82
CA ARG A 144 3.22 18.66 -32.57
C ARG A 144 2.30 19.20 -33.65
N ALA A 145 2.23 20.52 -33.77
CA ALA A 145 1.42 21.17 -34.79
C ALA A 145 1.91 20.80 -36.19
N THR A 146 3.23 20.65 -36.34
CA THR A 146 3.90 20.21 -37.58
C THR A 146 3.40 18.87 -38.11
N ASP A 147 2.91 17.98 -37.24
CA ASP A 147 2.39 16.68 -37.64
C ASP A 147 1.08 16.80 -38.43
N TYR A 148 0.37 17.93 -38.28
CA TYR A 148 -0.93 18.19 -38.92
C TYR A 148 -0.82 19.20 -40.07
N VAL A 149 0.00 20.24 -39.91
CA VAL A 149 0.09 21.33 -40.91
C VAL A 149 1.35 21.27 -41.76
N GLY A 150 2.29 20.37 -41.43
CA GLY A 150 3.60 20.26 -42.08
C GLY A 150 4.61 21.29 -41.59
N TYR A 151 5.78 21.30 -42.23
CA TYR A 151 6.85 22.26 -41.95
C TYR A 151 6.77 23.48 -42.88
N GLY A 152 7.14 24.66 -42.36
CA GLY A 152 7.28 25.88 -43.15
C GLY A 152 6.05 26.80 -43.15
N PHE A 153 5.95 27.67 -44.16
CA PHE A 153 4.90 28.68 -44.24
C PHE A 153 3.55 28.05 -44.61
N ILE A 154 2.56 28.27 -43.75
CA ILE A 154 1.18 27.82 -43.98
C ILE A 154 0.44 28.90 -44.76
N THR A 155 0.15 28.64 -46.03
CA THR A 155 -0.50 29.59 -46.94
C THR A 155 -2.01 29.45 -47.01
N THR A 156 -2.58 28.37 -46.47
CA THR A 156 -4.03 28.11 -46.46
C THR A 156 -4.49 27.69 -45.07
N SER A 157 -5.65 28.19 -44.63
CA SER A 157 -6.19 27.92 -43.30
C SER A 157 -6.90 26.57 -43.18
N THR A 158 -7.15 25.88 -44.30
CA THR A 158 -7.94 24.64 -44.36
C THR A 158 -7.42 23.59 -43.39
N ARG A 159 -6.13 23.21 -43.48
CA ARG A 159 -5.54 22.19 -42.60
C ARG A 159 -5.54 22.59 -41.13
N VAL A 160 -5.38 23.88 -40.85
CA VAL A 160 -5.44 24.39 -39.46
C VAL A 160 -6.82 24.11 -38.85
N ARG A 161 -7.89 24.38 -39.62
CA ARG A 161 -9.28 24.21 -39.17
C ARG A 161 -9.77 22.76 -39.19
N SER A 162 -9.37 21.97 -40.18
CA SER A 162 -9.88 20.60 -40.37
C SER A 162 -9.05 19.52 -39.68
N GLU A 163 -7.78 19.79 -39.39
CA GLU A 163 -6.84 18.79 -38.86
C GLU A 163 -6.24 19.22 -37.52
N LEU A 164 -5.52 20.35 -37.47
CA LEU A 164 -4.80 20.77 -36.26
C LEU A 164 -5.72 21.05 -35.08
N ILE A 165 -6.69 21.97 -35.25
CA ILE A 165 -7.62 22.34 -34.17
C ILE A 165 -8.41 21.10 -33.69
N PRO A 166 -9.05 20.30 -34.57
CA PRO A 166 -9.76 19.10 -34.13
C PRO A 166 -8.87 18.08 -33.41
N ALA A 167 -7.60 17.93 -33.81
CA ALA A 167 -6.69 17.00 -33.14
C ALA A 167 -6.39 17.40 -31.70
N PHE A 168 -6.05 18.67 -31.46
CA PHE A 168 -5.79 19.18 -30.11
C PHE A 168 -7.06 19.20 -29.24
N VAL A 169 -8.22 19.56 -29.81
CA VAL A 169 -9.51 19.48 -29.10
C VAL A 169 -9.80 18.05 -28.66
N ARG A 170 -9.66 17.06 -29.56
CA ARG A 170 -9.86 15.64 -29.20
C ARG A 170 -8.90 15.19 -28.10
N ALA A 171 -7.62 15.55 -28.19
CA ALA A 171 -6.64 15.13 -27.20
C ALA A 171 -6.90 15.75 -25.82
N ARG A 172 -7.26 17.03 -25.77
CA ARG A 172 -7.72 17.72 -24.55
C ARG A 172 -8.94 17.03 -23.96
N ASP A 173 -9.98 16.80 -24.76
CA ASP A 173 -11.23 16.19 -24.30
C ASP A 173 -11.03 14.72 -23.85
N GLU A 174 -10.13 13.98 -24.49
CA GLU A 174 -9.72 12.64 -24.04
C GLU A 174 -9.01 12.70 -22.69
N PHE A 175 -8.10 13.65 -22.50
CA PHE A 175 -7.38 13.86 -21.24
C PHE A 175 -8.30 14.28 -20.10
N ASP A 176 -9.26 15.18 -20.35
CA ASP A 176 -10.22 15.65 -19.35
C ASP A 176 -11.12 14.54 -18.79
N ARG A 177 -11.23 13.40 -19.50
CA ARG A 177 -11.97 12.21 -19.02
C ARG A 177 -11.13 11.32 -18.10
N VAL A 178 -9.80 11.52 -18.06
CA VAL A 178 -8.91 10.73 -17.22
C VAL A 178 -9.04 11.17 -15.79
N ARG A 179 -9.09 10.19 -14.87
CA ARG A 179 -9.19 10.47 -13.44
C ARG A 179 -7.94 11.21 -12.97
N VAL A 180 -8.16 12.39 -12.40
CA VAL A 180 -7.07 13.18 -11.80
C VAL A 180 -6.67 12.57 -10.44
N PRO A 181 -5.37 12.26 -10.21
CA PRO A 181 -4.87 11.88 -8.90
C PRO A 181 -5.08 13.00 -7.88
N LYS A 182 -5.37 12.63 -6.62
CA LYS A 182 -5.59 13.62 -5.55
C LYS A 182 -4.37 14.54 -5.41
N GLY A 183 -4.60 15.85 -5.37
CA GLY A 183 -3.54 16.85 -5.23
C GLY A 183 -2.85 17.24 -6.55
N GLN A 184 -3.30 16.69 -7.68
CA GLN A 184 -2.77 16.99 -9.02
C GLN A 184 -3.77 17.78 -9.87
N GLU A 185 -4.74 18.44 -9.25
CA GLU A 185 -5.78 19.23 -9.93
C GLU A 185 -5.19 20.45 -10.66
N GLU A 186 -4.14 21.05 -10.10
CA GLU A 186 -3.42 22.15 -10.76
C GLU A 186 -2.65 21.66 -11.99
N LEU A 187 -1.92 20.54 -11.88
CA LEU A 187 -1.19 19.97 -12.99
C LEU A 187 -2.13 19.56 -14.13
N ALA A 188 -3.28 18.95 -13.79
CA ALA A 188 -4.32 18.63 -14.77
C ALA A 188 -4.81 19.88 -15.51
N ARG A 189 -5.03 20.98 -14.79
CA ARG A 189 -5.42 22.26 -15.40
C ARG A 189 -4.34 22.80 -16.33
N LYS A 190 -3.07 22.74 -15.94
CA LYS A 190 -1.95 23.19 -16.79
C LYS A 190 -1.87 22.41 -18.11
N VAL A 191 -2.07 21.08 -18.08
CA VAL A 191 -2.10 20.25 -19.29
C VAL A 191 -3.29 20.62 -20.18
N HIS A 192 -4.47 20.80 -19.59
CA HIS A 192 -5.65 21.27 -20.31
C HIS A 192 -5.42 22.63 -20.97
N ASP A 193 -4.95 23.61 -20.19
CA ASP A 193 -4.71 24.98 -20.63
C ASP A 193 -3.64 25.04 -21.73
N ALA A 194 -2.60 24.22 -21.65
CA ALA A 194 -1.58 24.10 -22.70
C ALA A 194 -2.21 23.65 -24.04
N ALA A 195 -3.03 22.59 -24.03
CA ALA A 195 -3.73 22.13 -25.23
C ALA A 195 -4.71 23.18 -25.76
N GLN A 196 -5.43 23.85 -24.85
CA GLN A 196 -6.37 24.91 -25.18
C GLN A 196 -5.67 26.12 -25.82
N TYR A 197 -4.50 26.50 -25.30
CA TYR A 197 -3.70 27.59 -25.87
C TYR A 197 -3.35 27.33 -27.33
N VAL A 198 -2.96 26.09 -27.69
CA VAL A 198 -2.68 25.73 -29.09
C VAL A 198 -3.94 25.86 -29.95
N VAL A 199 -5.11 25.42 -29.45
CA VAL A 199 -6.40 25.57 -30.15
C VAL A 199 -6.73 27.05 -30.42
N ASP A 200 -6.53 27.91 -29.42
CA ASP A 200 -6.80 29.33 -29.53
C ASP A 200 -5.84 30.02 -30.50
N GLN A 201 -4.53 29.77 -30.37
CA GLN A 201 -3.53 30.32 -31.28
C GLN A 201 -3.68 29.82 -32.71
N ALA A 202 -4.02 28.54 -32.91
CA ALA A 202 -4.33 27.97 -34.22
C ALA A 202 -5.57 28.63 -34.84
N SER A 203 -6.58 28.96 -34.04
CA SER A 203 -7.77 29.67 -34.51
C SER A 203 -7.44 31.09 -34.97
N VAL A 204 -6.59 31.81 -34.23
CA VAL A 204 -6.08 33.13 -34.62
C VAL A 204 -5.23 33.04 -35.89
N LEU A 205 -4.36 32.04 -35.99
CA LEU A 205 -3.55 31.77 -37.17
C LEU A 205 -4.43 31.59 -38.42
N ALA A 206 -5.45 30.73 -38.34
CA ALA A 206 -6.37 30.48 -39.44
C ALA A 206 -7.05 31.78 -39.91
N ALA A 207 -7.58 32.59 -38.99
CA ALA A 207 -8.22 33.85 -39.30
C ALA A 207 -7.27 34.89 -39.93
N ARG A 208 -6.00 34.90 -39.51
CA ARG A 208 -4.97 35.79 -40.08
C ARG A 208 -4.54 35.36 -41.48
N ILE A 209 -4.39 34.05 -41.73
CA ILE A 209 -4.13 33.50 -43.07
C ILE A 209 -5.25 33.91 -44.03
N ASP A 210 -6.52 33.76 -43.61
CA ASP A 210 -7.69 34.16 -44.41
C ASP A 210 -7.66 35.66 -44.77
N SER A 211 -7.11 36.47 -43.87
CA SER A 211 -6.95 37.92 -44.05
C SER A 211 -5.65 38.34 -44.77
N ARG A 212 -4.87 37.38 -45.30
CA ARG A 212 -3.53 37.59 -45.89
C ARG A 212 -2.55 38.31 -44.94
N ARG A 213 -2.67 38.08 -43.64
CA ARG A 213 -1.77 38.62 -42.61
C ARG A 213 -0.84 37.54 -42.10
N ASN A 214 0.42 37.92 -41.89
CA ASN A 214 1.39 37.03 -41.28
C ASN A 214 1.09 36.83 -39.79
N PHE A 215 1.30 35.61 -39.31
CA PHE A 215 1.21 35.25 -37.90
C PHE A 215 2.14 34.07 -37.62
N SER A 216 2.78 34.11 -36.46
CA SER A 216 3.58 33.02 -35.92
C SER A 216 3.30 32.94 -34.44
N PHE A 217 3.15 31.74 -33.92
CA PHE A 217 3.12 31.50 -32.49
C PHE A 217 4.05 30.34 -32.17
N SER A 218 4.64 30.38 -30.99
CA SER A 218 5.33 29.26 -30.36
C SER A 218 4.52 28.86 -29.13
N TYR A 219 4.61 27.59 -28.78
CA TYR A 219 4.00 27.02 -27.57
C TYR A 219 4.95 26.00 -26.93
N SER A 220 6.19 25.91 -27.43
CA SER A 220 7.16 24.89 -27.05
C SER A 220 7.61 25.06 -25.61
N ASP A 221 7.79 26.30 -25.15
CA ASP A 221 8.27 26.59 -23.80
C ASP A 221 7.18 26.26 -22.78
N GLU A 222 5.93 26.64 -23.06
CA GLU A 222 4.77 26.29 -22.22
C GLU A 222 4.55 24.77 -22.17
N PHE A 223 4.70 24.06 -23.29
CA PHE A 223 4.60 22.60 -23.31
C PHE A 223 5.74 21.94 -22.55
N GLN A 224 6.95 22.48 -22.65
CA GLN A 224 8.11 21.94 -21.95
C GLN A 224 7.96 22.11 -20.44
N GLU A 225 7.56 23.28 -19.95
CA GLU A 225 7.34 23.51 -18.51
C GLU A 225 6.30 22.54 -17.94
N VAL A 226 5.20 22.32 -18.65
CA VAL A 226 4.16 21.37 -18.22
C VAL A 226 4.66 19.92 -18.33
N ALA A 227 5.44 19.59 -19.37
CA ALA A 227 6.03 18.26 -19.52
C ALA A 227 7.02 17.94 -18.38
N ASP A 228 7.88 18.91 -18.02
CA ASP A 228 8.81 18.78 -16.91
C ASP A 228 8.05 18.54 -15.59
N ALA A 229 6.97 19.29 -15.34
CA ALA A 229 6.12 19.06 -14.15
C ALA A 229 5.45 17.68 -14.14
N VAL A 230 5.04 17.15 -15.31
CA VAL A 230 4.52 15.78 -15.43
C VAL A 230 5.61 14.74 -15.16
N ASP A 231 6.84 14.99 -15.59
CA ASP A 231 7.98 14.10 -15.37
C ASP A 231 8.48 14.12 -13.93
N ASP A 232 8.45 15.27 -13.26
CA ASP A 232 8.69 15.41 -11.82
C ASP A 232 7.67 14.60 -11.02
N TYR A 233 6.38 14.71 -11.38
CA TYR A 233 5.33 13.91 -10.75
C TYR A 233 5.54 12.40 -11.00
N ALA A 234 5.94 12.00 -12.21
CA ALA A 234 6.25 10.61 -12.52
C ALA A 234 7.43 10.09 -11.68
N THR A 235 8.45 10.92 -11.46
CA THR A 235 9.61 10.61 -10.62
C THR A 235 9.19 10.44 -9.16
N GLN A 236 8.34 11.32 -8.64
CA GLN A 236 7.78 11.20 -7.29
C GLN A 236 7.01 9.88 -7.12
N VAL A 237 6.09 9.56 -8.05
CA VAL A 237 5.30 8.32 -8.00
C VAL A 237 6.20 7.08 -8.00
N LYS A 238 7.25 7.08 -8.82
CA LYS A 238 8.24 6.00 -8.85
C LYS A 238 8.98 5.88 -7.51
N GLY A 239 9.35 7.02 -6.91
CA GLY A 239 9.96 7.09 -5.58
C GLY A 239 9.06 6.48 -4.50
N ASP A 240 7.80 6.92 -4.43
CA ASP A 240 6.81 6.44 -3.46
C ASP A 240 6.60 4.92 -3.55
N VAL A 241 6.55 4.37 -4.78
CA VAL A 241 6.44 2.92 -5.00
C VAL A 241 7.70 2.19 -4.52
N ALA A 242 8.89 2.70 -4.88
CA ALA A 242 10.15 2.09 -4.47
C ALA A 242 10.32 2.09 -2.94
N GLU A 243 9.97 3.20 -2.28
CA GLU A 243 9.99 3.31 -0.82
C GLU A 243 9.01 2.33 -0.17
N ALA A 244 7.77 2.26 -0.67
CA ALA A 244 6.76 1.35 -0.13
C ALA A 244 7.13 -0.12 -0.30
N VAL A 245 7.79 -0.49 -1.41
CA VAL A 245 8.32 -1.83 -1.63
C VAL A 245 9.47 -2.10 -0.66
N ALA A 246 10.42 -1.17 -0.53
CA ALA A 246 11.56 -1.29 0.37
C ALA A 246 11.13 -1.43 1.85
N GLU A 247 10.10 -0.70 2.30
CA GLU A 247 9.55 -0.81 3.66
C GLU A 247 9.06 -2.22 3.97
N VAL A 248 8.53 -2.93 2.97
CA VAL A 248 8.00 -4.29 3.14
C VAL A 248 9.10 -5.35 3.00
N THR A 249 10.08 -5.14 2.13
CA THR A 249 11.17 -6.11 1.89
C THR A 249 12.29 -6.00 2.94
N ALA A 250 12.58 -4.80 3.45
CA ALA A 250 13.58 -4.57 4.50
C ALA A 250 13.09 -4.91 5.93
N ALA A 251 11.79 -5.14 6.11
CA ALA A 251 11.20 -5.61 7.36
C ALA A 251 11.30 -7.15 7.55
N SER A 252 12.13 -7.82 6.73
CA SER A 252 12.43 -9.25 6.78
C SER A 252 13.67 -9.54 7.62
#